data_AF-A0A1F9HMD7-F1
#
_entry.id   AF-A0A1F9HMD7-F1
#
_cell.length_a   1.000
_cell.length_b   1.000
_cell.length_c   1.000
_cell.angle_alpha   90.00
_cell.angle_beta   90.00
_cell.angle_gamma   90.00
#
_symmetry.space_group_name_H-M   'P 1'
#
loop_
_entity.id
_entity.type
_entity.pdbx_description
1 polymer ?
#
loop_
_entity_poly.entity_id
_entity_poly.type
_entity_poly.pdbx_seq_one_letter_code
_entity_poly.pdbx_strand_id
1 'polypeptide(L)'
;MTKVEQGKGENVKKYILAGFILLAGCGGGTGAPEVNQATSTSTTTATETPKPDSPVTEESKKTEPLPEKDQPPVTSTKEPEKKDSPPPENIDQTIKSPVYLLYIYGQDDRFLGFVNTNKFDSYSICNQFGSYGNKFSSTSMWNQFGSYGSDFGSLSAFNDFTNSPPILYAQEINGNTVIPLYYISTNELKIPRIDSLELLSVLQANGCSVER
;
A
#
# COMPACT_ATOMS: atom_id res chain seq x y z
N MET A 1 -34.82 -9.33 -22.39
CA MET A 1 -35.03 -9.11 -20.94
C MET A 1 -33.68 -8.73 -20.37
N THR A 2 -33.46 -7.44 -20.15
CA THR A 2 -32.14 -6.89 -19.80
C THR A 2 -32.31 -6.10 -18.51
N LYS A 3 -31.83 -6.66 -17.38
CA LYS A 3 -31.65 -5.97 -16.09
C LYS A 3 -31.02 -6.92 -15.06
N VAL A 4 -29.70 -7.15 -15.14
CA VAL A 4 -28.94 -7.77 -14.03
C VAL A 4 -27.62 -7.05 -13.74
N GLU A 5 -27.12 -6.15 -14.61
CA GLU A 5 -25.78 -5.55 -14.43
C GLU A 5 -25.67 -4.41 -13.40
N GLN A 6 -26.77 -3.81 -12.92
CA GLN A 6 -26.68 -2.60 -12.09
C GLN A 6 -26.36 -2.85 -10.60
N GLY A 7 -26.47 -4.08 -10.09
CA GLY A 7 -26.34 -4.36 -8.65
C GLY A 7 -24.93 -4.69 -8.14
N LYS A 8 -24.00 -5.12 -9.01
CA LYS A 8 -22.66 -5.60 -8.59
C LYS A 8 -21.68 -4.43 -8.35
N GLY A 9 -21.72 -3.40 -9.19
CA GLY A 9 -20.88 -2.20 -9.07
C GLY A 9 -21.31 -1.24 -7.95
N GLU A 10 -22.59 -1.18 -7.59
CA GLU A 10 -23.05 -0.30 -6.49
C GLU A 10 -22.50 -0.72 -5.12
N ASN A 11 -22.36 -2.03 -4.89
CA ASN A 11 -21.80 -2.55 -3.65
C ASN A 11 -20.30 -2.22 -3.54
N VAL A 12 -19.51 -2.48 -4.59
CA VAL A 12 -18.08 -2.14 -4.61
C VAL A 12 -17.85 -0.64 -4.44
N LYS A 13 -18.65 0.19 -5.13
CA LYS A 13 -18.64 1.65 -4.95
C LYS A 13 -18.97 2.05 -3.51
N LYS A 14 -19.95 1.44 -2.86
CA LYS A 14 -20.30 1.74 -1.46
C LYS A 14 -19.15 1.41 -0.49
N TYR A 15 -18.45 0.29 -0.67
CA TYR A 15 -17.35 -0.12 0.22
C TYR A 15 -16.08 0.72 0.01
N ILE A 16 -15.76 0.99 -1.26
CA ILE A 16 -14.60 1.81 -1.59
C ILE A 16 -14.88 3.29 -1.22
N LEU A 17 -16.09 3.80 -1.42
CA LEU A 17 -16.50 5.14 -0.98
C LEU A 17 -16.53 5.26 0.57
N ALA A 18 -16.95 4.20 1.28
CA ALA A 18 -16.87 4.16 2.75
C ALA A 18 -15.42 4.18 3.27
N GLY A 19 -14.48 3.56 2.53
CA GLY A 19 -13.04 3.68 2.81
C GLY A 19 -12.43 5.03 2.38
N PHE A 20 -12.96 5.68 1.35
CA PHE A 20 -12.45 6.95 0.83
C PHE A 20 -12.81 8.18 1.64
N ILE A 21 -13.92 8.16 2.41
CA ILE A 21 -14.36 9.33 3.19
C ILE A 21 -13.41 9.70 4.34
N LEU A 22 -12.42 8.86 4.71
CA LEU A 22 -11.63 9.05 5.93
C LEU A 22 -10.13 9.34 5.76
N LEU A 23 -9.60 9.48 4.55
CA LEU A 23 -8.16 9.77 4.34
C LEU A 23 -7.84 11.20 3.90
N ALA A 24 -8.79 12.13 4.00
CA ALA A 24 -8.50 13.57 3.89
C ALA A 24 -8.04 14.13 5.25
N GLY A 25 -6.93 13.64 5.80
CA GLY A 25 -6.36 14.23 7.02
C GLY A 25 -5.49 13.31 7.87
N CYS A 26 -4.33 12.88 7.37
CA CYS A 26 -3.15 12.71 8.21
C CYS A 26 -1.90 12.61 7.33
N GLY A 27 -1.02 13.61 7.46
CA GLY A 27 0.34 13.51 6.96
C GLY A 27 1.20 12.72 7.95
N GLY A 28 2.13 11.94 7.42
CA GLY A 28 3.26 11.40 8.17
C GLY A 28 3.17 9.93 8.54
N GLY A 29 3.82 9.10 7.73
CA GLY A 29 4.46 7.82 8.06
C GLY A 29 3.83 6.96 9.15
N THR A 30 3.01 6.00 8.74
CA THR A 30 2.81 4.78 9.49
C THR A 30 3.34 3.62 8.66
N GLY A 31 4.24 2.82 9.25
CA GLY A 31 4.78 1.62 8.62
C GLY A 31 3.68 0.61 8.30
N ALA A 32 4.00 -0.37 7.45
CA ALA A 32 3.10 -1.49 7.17
C ALA A 32 2.60 -2.14 8.47
N PRO A 33 1.32 -2.53 8.56
CA PRO A 33 0.78 -3.14 9.77
C PRO A 33 1.52 -4.44 10.08
N GLU A 34 2.12 -4.52 11.26
CA GLU A 34 2.91 -5.67 11.73
C GLU A 34 1.97 -6.79 12.19
N VAL A 35 1.92 -7.90 11.43
CA VAL A 35 1.24 -9.14 11.82
C VAL A 35 2.27 -10.10 12.40
N ASN A 36 2.06 -10.52 13.65
CA ASN A 36 2.95 -11.41 14.39
C ASN A 36 3.16 -12.74 13.65
N GLN A 37 4.42 -13.01 13.28
CA GLN A 37 4.85 -14.19 12.54
C GLN A 37 4.76 -15.46 13.40
N ALA A 38 4.09 -16.49 12.88
CA ALA A 38 4.26 -17.86 13.35
C ALA A 38 5.48 -18.47 12.65
N THR A 39 6.55 -18.68 13.41
CA THR A 39 7.79 -19.35 13.01
C THR A 39 7.53 -20.71 12.37
N SER A 40 7.89 -20.86 11.10
CA SER A 40 8.10 -22.17 10.46
C SER A 40 9.58 -22.33 10.12
N THR A 41 10.21 -23.29 10.80
CA THR A 41 11.59 -23.69 10.61
C THR A 41 11.74 -24.47 9.32
N SER A 42 12.53 -23.97 8.37
CA SER A 42 13.00 -24.73 7.22
C SER A 42 14.52 -24.91 7.30
N THR A 43 14.91 -26.16 7.55
CA THR A 43 16.29 -26.64 7.54
C THR A 43 16.80 -26.67 6.10
N THR A 44 17.89 -25.95 5.80
CA THR A 44 18.65 -26.12 4.56
C THR A 44 20.08 -26.56 4.90
N THR A 45 20.47 -27.72 4.35
CA THR A 45 21.83 -28.25 4.38
C THR A 45 22.59 -27.65 3.19
N ALA A 46 23.68 -26.93 3.46
CA ALA A 46 24.65 -26.47 2.46
C ALA A 46 25.93 -27.31 2.53
N THR A 47 26.56 -27.58 1.38
CA THR A 47 27.89 -28.20 1.25
C THR A 47 28.79 -27.28 0.42
N GLU A 48 30.03 -27.12 0.89
CA GLU A 48 31.08 -26.19 0.47
C GLU A 48 31.68 -26.41 -0.95
N THR A 49 31.98 -25.28 -1.61
CA THR A 49 33.20 -24.77 -2.31
C THR A 49 34.37 -25.70 -2.71
N PRO A 50 35.25 -25.36 -3.72
CA PRO A 50 36.05 -24.12 -3.75
C PRO A 50 36.38 -23.45 -5.12
N LYS A 51 36.99 -22.26 -4.96
CA LYS A 51 37.55 -21.25 -5.89
C LYS A 51 38.79 -21.72 -6.68
N PRO A 52 39.32 -20.93 -7.63
CA PRO A 52 40.62 -20.30 -7.36
C PRO A 52 40.79 -18.81 -7.79
N ASP A 53 41.77 -18.19 -7.11
CA ASP A 53 42.42 -16.87 -7.14
C ASP A 53 42.99 -16.43 -8.53
N SER A 54 43.38 -15.20 -8.90
CA SER A 54 43.69 -13.85 -8.32
C SER A 54 44.11 -12.94 -9.55
N PRO A 55 44.79 -11.79 -9.44
CA PRO A 55 44.54 -10.53 -8.71
C PRO A 55 44.63 -9.27 -9.64
N VAL A 56 44.07 -8.11 -9.26
CA VAL A 56 44.60 -6.78 -9.68
C VAL A 56 44.44 -5.77 -8.54
N THR A 57 45.50 -4.98 -8.38
CA THR A 57 45.93 -4.09 -7.30
C THR A 57 45.26 -2.70 -7.32
N GLU A 58 44.89 -2.23 -6.12
CA GLU A 58 45.01 -0.89 -5.51
C GLU A 58 45.19 0.38 -6.37
N GLU A 59 44.30 1.37 -6.20
CA GLU A 59 44.73 2.77 -6.02
C GLU A 59 43.67 3.59 -5.25
N SER A 60 44.11 4.16 -4.12
CA SER A 60 43.32 5.03 -3.25
C SER A 60 43.40 6.47 -3.76
N LYS A 61 42.25 7.12 -4.02
CA LYS A 61 42.20 8.58 -4.18
C LYS A 61 41.11 9.20 -3.32
N LYS A 62 41.56 9.70 -2.16
CA LYS A 62 40.91 10.67 -1.29
C LYS A 62 40.50 11.89 -2.12
N THR A 63 39.19 12.18 -2.19
CA THR A 63 38.69 13.44 -2.73
C THR A 63 38.01 14.22 -1.60
N GLU A 64 38.42 15.47 -1.53
CA GLU A 64 38.19 16.52 -0.54
C GLU A 64 36.72 17.00 -0.54
N PRO A 65 36.16 17.42 0.61
CA PRO A 65 34.79 17.93 0.67
C PRO A 65 34.66 19.32 0.02
N LEU A 66 33.54 19.52 -0.68
CA LEU A 66 33.12 20.76 -1.33
C LEU A 66 32.98 21.92 -0.32
N PRO A 67 33.25 23.17 -0.73
CA PRO A 67 33.22 24.33 0.14
C PRO A 67 31.80 24.70 0.59
N GLU A 68 31.66 24.82 1.91
CA GLU A 68 30.53 25.40 2.63
C GLU A 68 30.36 26.86 2.22
N LYS A 69 29.31 27.15 1.45
CA LYS A 69 28.91 28.53 1.15
C LYS A 69 28.09 29.08 2.31
N ASP A 70 28.71 29.98 3.05
CA ASP A 70 28.16 31.14 3.76
C ASP A 70 26.63 31.20 3.84
N GLN A 71 26.09 30.74 4.98
CA GLN A 71 24.78 31.15 5.45
C GLN A 71 24.85 32.64 5.86
N PRO A 72 24.00 33.53 5.31
CA PRO A 72 23.93 34.91 5.77
C PRO A 72 23.35 34.99 7.20
N PRO A 73 23.73 36.02 7.98
CA PRO A 73 23.43 36.10 9.40
C PRO A 73 21.93 36.23 9.66
N VAL A 74 21.42 35.38 10.55
CA VAL A 74 20.05 35.43 11.04
C VAL A 74 19.88 36.67 11.91
N THR A 75 19.37 37.76 11.32
CA THR A 75 18.90 38.94 12.04
C THR A 75 17.61 38.59 12.79
N SER A 76 17.73 38.61 14.12
CA SER A 76 16.60 38.58 15.08
C SER A 76 15.62 39.71 14.77
N THR A 77 14.47 39.35 14.21
CA THR A 77 13.33 40.25 14.05
C THR A 77 12.28 39.83 15.07
N LYS A 78 11.95 40.76 15.97
CA LYS A 78 10.92 40.59 17.01
C LYS A 78 9.57 40.19 16.40
N GLU A 79 9.02 39.12 16.95
CA GLU A 79 7.67 38.60 16.80
C GLU A 79 6.63 39.67 17.20
N PRO A 80 5.66 40.03 16.34
CA PRO A 80 4.56 40.89 16.75
C PRO A 80 3.48 40.10 17.50
N GLU A 81 2.89 40.79 18.45
CA GLU A 81 2.03 40.28 19.53
C GLU A 81 0.83 39.44 19.08
N LYS A 82 0.60 38.39 19.87
CA LYS A 82 -0.52 37.46 19.88
C LYS A 82 -1.86 38.20 19.93
N LYS A 83 -2.60 38.20 18.81
CA LYS A 83 -4.02 38.52 18.82
C LYS A 83 -4.78 37.26 19.24
N ASP A 84 -5.54 37.37 20.32
CA ASP A 84 -6.36 36.29 20.90
C ASP A 84 -7.16 35.57 19.81
N SER A 85 -6.71 34.36 19.49
CA SER A 85 -7.52 33.41 18.73
C SER A 85 -8.66 32.96 19.63
N PRO A 86 -9.90 32.82 19.12
CA PRO A 86 -10.98 32.24 19.91
C PRO A 86 -10.56 30.87 20.44
N PRO A 87 -11.05 30.45 21.63
CA PRO A 87 -10.68 29.18 22.23
C PRO A 87 -10.86 28.05 21.21
N PRO A 88 -9.98 27.02 21.18
CA PRO A 88 -10.21 25.87 20.30
C PRO A 88 -11.59 25.32 20.62
N GLU A 89 -12.49 25.44 19.66
CA GLU A 89 -13.80 24.83 19.70
C GLU A 89 -13.56 23.32 19.84
N ASN A 90 -14.19 22.74 20.85
CA ASN A 90 -14.01 21.37 21.30
C ASN A 90 -14.22 20.36 20.14
N ILE A 91 -13.13 19.88 19.52
CA ILE A 91 -13.15 18.88 18.43
C ILE A 91 -13.22 17.44 18.98
N ASP A 92 -13.68 17.23 20.22
CA ASP A 92 -13.59 15.92 20.89
C ASP A 92 -14.87 15.05 20.80
N GLN A 93 -15.81 15.35 19.89
CA GLN A 93 -17.11 14.64 19.89
C GLN A 93 -17.68 14.21 18.53
N THR A 94 -16.88 14.06 17.46
CA THR A 94 -17.46 13.62 16.17
C THR A 94 -16.60 12.63 15.39
N ILE A 95 -16.12 11.57 16.04
CA ILE A 95 -15.91 10.29 15.36
C ILE A 95 -16.52 9.18 16.22
N LYS A 96 -17.85 9.05 16.21
CA LYS A 96 -18.57 7.97 16.90
C LYS A 96 -18.56 6.65 16.10
N SER A 97 -17.90 6.62 14.94
CA SER A 97 -17.82 5.44 14.08
C SER A 97 -16.37 4.98 13.96
N PRO A 98 -16.08 3.69 14.09
CA PRO A 98 -14.72 3.19 13.91
C PRO A 98 -14.21 3.55 12.51
N VAL A 99 -12.99 4.08 12.47
CA VAL A 99 -12.28 4.39 11.22
C VAL A 99 -11.42 3.19 10.87
N TYR A 100 -11.54 2.74 9.62
CA TYR A 100 -10.77 1.60 9.14
C TYR A 100 -9.74 2.02 8.09
N LEU A 101 -8.55 1.47 8.23
CA LEU A 101 -7.51 1.45 7.22
C LEU A 101 -7.67 0.18 6.37
N LEU A 102 -7.72 0.34 5.04
CA LEU A 102 -7.84 -0.77 4.10
C LEU A 102 -6.50 -1.13 3.48
N TYR A 103 -6.14 -2.41 3.51
CA TYR A 103 -4.91 -2.91 2.89
C TYR A 103 -5.05 -4.33 2.35
N ILE A 104 -4.13 -4.72 1.48
CA ILE A 104 -4.12 -6.01 0.81
C ILE A 104 -2.93 -6.83 1.29
N TYR A 105 -3.17 -8.11 1.58
CA TYR A 105 -2.11 -9.11 1.78
C TYR A 105 -2.27 -10.25 0.76
N GLY A 106 -1.15 -10.74 0.25
CA GLY A 106 -1.08 -12.06 -0.37
C GLY A 106 -1.28 -13.14 0.70
N GLN A 107 -1.74 -14.32 0.29
CA GLN A 107 -1.91 -15.46 1.21
C GLN A 107 -0.58 -16.10 1.66
N ASP A 108 0.53 -15.55 1.19
CA ASP A 108 1.90 -15.80 1.64
C ASP A 108 2.37 -14.78 2.69
N ASP A 109 1.43 -14.10 3.35
CA ASP A 109 1.66 -13.05 4.33
C ASP A 109 2.48 -11.86 3.80
N ARG A 110 2.46 -11.64 2.48
CA ARG A 110 3.08 -10.47 1.86
C ARG A 110 2.14 -9.27 1.82
N PHE A 111 2.53 -8.15 2.42
CA PHE A 111 1.82 -6.89 2.26
C PHE A 111 1.89 -6.40 0.81
N LEU A 112 0.75 -6.02 0.23
CA LEU A 112 0.59 -5.60 -1.17
C LEU A 112 0.07 -4.16 -1.32
N GLY A 113 -0.02 -3.39 -0.23
CA GLY A 113 -0.33 -1.97 -0.26
C GLY A 113 -1.62 -1.57 0.45
N PHE A 114 -1.74 -0.28 0.75
CA PHE A 114 -2.97 0.35 1.20
C PHE A 114 -3.88 0.66 0.02
N VAL A 115 -5.18 0.42 0.20
CA VAL A 115 -6.22 0.81 -0.75
C VAL A 115 -6.57 2.28 -0.50
N ASN A 116 -5.79 3.18 -1.08
CA ASN A 116 -6.03 4.62 -1.05
C ASN A 116 -5.67 5.27 -2.40
N THR A 117 -6.20 6.45 -2.69
CA THR A 117 -5.97 7.18 -3.96
C THR A 117 -4.82 8.19 -3.89
N ASN A 118 -4.11 8.26 -2.76
CA ASN A 118 -2.97 9.15 -2.64
C ASN A 118 -1.77 8.60 -3.44
N LYS A 119 -1.60 9.10 -4.66
CA LYS A 119 -0.49 8.74 -5.55
C LYS A 119 0.91 9.08 -5.03
N PHE A 120 1.02 9.82 -3.94
CA PHE A 120 2.30 10.17 -3.30
C PHE A 120 2.60 9.33 -2.06
N ASP A 121 1.64 8.55 -1.57
CA ASP A 121 1.88 7.62 -0.47
C ASP A 121 2.72 6.43 -0.99
N SER A 122 3.84 6.15 -0.33
CA SER A 122 4.76 5.07 -0.69
C SER A 122 4.15 3.68 -0.58
N TYR A 123 3.12 3.53 0.27
CA TYR A 123 2.41 2.27 0.50
C TYR A 123 1.13 2.15 -0.32
N SER A 124 0.74 3.19 -1.05
CA SER A 124 -0.49 3.20 -1.83
C SER A 124 -0.41 2.30 -3.07
N ILE A 125 -1.47 1.51 -3.29
CA ILE A 125 -1.66 0.80 -4.57
C ILE A 125 -1.92 1.76 -5.74
N CYS A 126 -2.13 3.05 -5.49
CA CYS A 126 -2.30 4.09 -6.50
C CYS A 126 -1.02 4.87 -6.84
N ASN A 127 0.08 4.60 -6.15
CA ASN A 127 1.36 5.20 -6.46
C ASN A 127 2.08 4.40 -7.56
N GLN A 128 1.93 4.83 -8.82
CA GLN A 128 2.54 4.20 -9.99
C GLN A 128 4.08 4.13 -9.96
N PHE A 129 4.72 4.93 -9.09
CA PHE A 129 6.16 4.95 -8.90
C PHE A 129 6.60 4.22 -7.62
N GLY A 130 5.64 3.85 -6.75
CA GLY A 130 5.88 3.15 -5.49
C GLY A 130 5.84 1.63 -5.62
N SER A 131 6.27 0.92 -4.59
CA SER A 131 6.41 -0.55 -4.62
C SER A 131 5.10 -1.31 -4.84
N TYR A 132 3.96 -0.72 -4.50
CA TYR A 132 2.66 -1.41 -4.50
C TYR A 132 1.76 -0.99 -5.66
N GLY A 133 1.94 0.22 -6.20
CA GLY A 133 1.20 0.70 -7.38
C GLY A 133 1.96 0.59 -8.70
N ASN A 134 3.27 0.36 -8.69
CA ASN A 134 4.08 0.25 -9.91
C ASN A 134 3.88 -1.10 -10.62
N LYS A 135 3.43 -1.07 -11.88
CA LYS A 135 3.20 -2.26 -12.73
C LYS A 135 4.43 -3.10 -13.07
N PHE A 136 5.62 -2.68 -12.67
CA PHE A 136 6.86 -3.44 -12.81
C PHE A 136 7.40 -3.96 -11.47
N SER A 137 6.76 -3.60 -10.35
CA SER A 137 7.18 -4.06 -9.03
C SER A 137 6.73 -5.50 -8.76
N SER A 138 7.57 -6.29 -8.11
CA SER A 138 7.24 -7.67 -7.73
C SER A 138 6.16 -7.75 -6.64
N THR A 139 5.94 -6.67 -5.88
CA THR A 139 4.90 -6.57 -4.83
C THR A 139 3.64 -5.86 -5.29
N SER A 140 3.57 -5.41 -6.55
CA SER A 140 2.36 -4.77 -7.06
C SER A 140 1.41 -5.81 -7.65
N MET A 141 0.15 -5.75 -7.24
CA MET A 141 -0.91 -6.51 -7.90
C MET A 141 -1.19 -6.04 -9.33
N TRP A 142 -0.72 -4.86 -9.73
CA TRP A 142 -0.86 -4.36 -11.11
C TRP A 142 0.24 -4.88 -12.03
N ASN A 143 1.24 -5.61 -11.51
CA ASN A 143 2.27 -6.20 -12.36
C ASN A 143 1.75 -7.48 -13.04
N GLN A 144 1.41 -7.38 -14.32
CA GLN A 144 0.94 -8.49 -15.15
C GLN A 144 1.93 -9.65 -15.32
N PHE A 145 3.19 -9.45 -14.96
CA PHE A 145 4.23 -10.49 -14.96
C PHE A 145 4.63 -10.93 -13.54
N GLY A 146 4.02 -10.35 -12.51
CA GLY A 146 4.32 -10.63 -11.11
C GLY A 146 3.46 -11.74 -10.49
N SER A 147 3.86 -12.18 -9.30
CA SER A 147 3.18 -13.25 -8.54
C SER A 147 1.73 -12.88 -8.16
N TYR A 148 1.49 -11.59 -7.90
CA TYR A 148 0.21 -11.08 -7.40
C TYR A 148 -0.68 -10.45 -8.50
N GLY A 149 -0.14 -10.27 -9.71
CA GLY A 149 -0.80 -9.53 -10.78
C GLY A 149 -0.91 -10.25 -12.12
N SER A 150 -0.25 -11.39 -12.33
CA SER A 150 -0.30 -12.13 -13.59
C SER A 150 -1.58 -12.96 -13.79
N ASP A 151 -1.94 -13.26 -15.04
CA ASP A 151 -3.12 -14.09 -15.34
C ASP A 151 -2.96 -15.56 -14.89
N PHE A 152 -1.73 -15.99 -14.58
CA PHE A 152 -1.41 -17.40 -14.28
C PHE A 152 -0.84 -17.61 -12.86
N GLY A 153 -0.58 -16.54 -12.11
CA GLY A 153 0.04 -16.60 -10.79
C GLY A 153 -0.86 -17.28 -9.76
N SER A 154 -0.31 -18.17 -8.95
CA SER A 154 -1.05 -18.83 -7.86
C SER A 154 -1.45 -17.88 -6.72
N LEU A 155 -0.80 -16.71 -6.62
CA LEU A 155 -1.13 -15.67 -5.64
C LEU A 155 -1.81 -14.46 -6.28
N SER A 156 -2.23 -14.58 -7.55
CA SER A 156 -2.63 -13.43 -8.34
C SER A 156 -4.08 -13.02 -8.13
N ALA A 157 -4.29 -11.70 -8.06
CA ALA A 157 -5.61 -11.11 -8.12
C ALA A 157 -6.30 -11.31 -9.48
N PHE A 158 -5.56 -11.62 -10.55
CA PHE A 158 -6.06 -11.69 -11.92
C PHE A 158 -6.03 -13.10 -12.53
N ASN A 159 -5.82 -14.12 -11.70
CA ASN A 159 -5.91 -15.51 -12.17
C ASN A 159 -7.32 -16.06 -11.88
N ASP A 160 -8.07 -16.34 -12.94
CA ASP A 160 -9.44 -16.86 -12.86
C ASP A 160 -9.55 -18.24 -12.20
N PHE A 161 -8.43 -18.93 -12.01
CA PHE A 161 -8.37 -20.29 -11.49
C PHE A 161 -7.60 -20.40 -10.17
N THR A 162 -7.09 -19.29 -9.62
CA THR A 162 -6.30 -19.38 -8.38
C THR A 162 -7.16 -19.75 -7.17
N ASN A 163 -6.60 -20.58 -6.29
CA ASN A 163 -7.15 -20.86 -4.97
C ASN A 163 -6.60 -19.95 -3.87
N SER A 164 -5.57 -19.15 -4.14
CA SER A 164 -4.90 -18.33 -3.14
C SER A 164 -4.77 -16.85 -3.55
N PRO A 165 -5.86 -16.19 -4.00
CA PRO A 165 -5.79 -14.78 -4.37
C PRO A 165 -5.56 -13.89 -3.14
N PRO A 166 -5.09 -12.64 -3.32
CA PRO A 166 -4.91 -11.69 -2.23
C PRO A 166 -6.22 -11.40 -1.49
N ILE A 167 -6.11 -10.94 -0.25
CA ILE A 167 -7.24 -10.65 0.64
C ILE A 167 -7.19 -9.17 1.04
N LEU A 168 -8.35 -8.52 1.01
CA LEU A 168 -8.57 -7.19 1.54
C LEU A 168 -8.88 -7.26 3.03
N TYR A 169 -8.16 -6.47 3.82
CA TYR A 169 -8.34 -6.34 5.26
C TYR A 169 -8.80 -4.93 5.62
N ALA A 170 -9.55 -4.85 6.71
CA ALA A 170 -9.86 -3.61 7.41
C ALA A 170 -9.26 -3.64 8.83
N GLN A 171 -8.46 -2.64 9.14
CA GLN A 171 -7.87 -2.42 10.46
C GLN A 171 -8.48 -1.20 11.11
N GLU A 172 -9.05 -1.38 12.29
CA GLU A 172 -9.51 -0.25 13.09
C GLU A 172 -8.32 0.60 13.56
N ILE A 173 -8.34 1.91 13.30
CA ILE A 173 -7.17 2.79 13.58
C ILE A 173 -6.95 2.97 15.09
N ASN A 174 -8.03 3.05 15.87
CA ASN A 174 -7.97 3.28 17.33
C ASN A 174 -8.23 2.00 18.13
N GLY A 175 -8.24 0.85 17.46
CA GLY A 175 -8.52 -0.45 18.06
C GLY A 175 -7.53 -1.50 17.57
N ASN A 176 -7.67 -2.71 18.09
CA ASN A 176 -6.84 -3.85 17.70
C ASN A 176 -7.59 -4.79 16.74
N THR A 177 -8.72 -4.32 16.19
CA THR A 177 -9.61 -5.13 15.36
C THR A 177 -9.08 -5.19 13.94
N VAL A 178 -8.82 -6.41 13.46
CA VAL A 178 -8.47 -6.71 12.06
C VAL A 178 -9.49 -7.65 11.48
N ILE A 179 -10.08 -7.28 10.35
CA ILE A 179 -11.17 -8.03 9.72
C ILE A 179 -10.76 -8.36 8.28
N PRO A 180 -10.61 -9.65 7.90
CA PRO A 180 -10.54 -10.03 6.50
C PRO A 180 -11.93 -9.83 5.88
N LEU A 181 -12.01 -9.03 4.82
CA LEU A 181 -13.28 -8.65 4.20
C LEU A 181 -13.60 -9.51 2.98
N TYR A 182 -12.73 -9.50 1.97
CA TYR A 182 -12.99 -10.09 0.66
C TYR A 182 -11.71 -10.62 0.04
N TYR A 183 -11.81 -11.68 -0.75
CA TYR A 183 -10.79 -12.01 -1.74
C TYR A 183 -10.78 -10.92 -2.83
N ILE A 184 -9.60 -10.48 -3.27
CA ILE A 184 -9.42 -9.66 -4.46
C ILE A 184 -9.10 -10.60 -5.61
N SER A 185 -10.09 -10.93 -6.45
CA SER A 185 -9.92 -11.95 -7.46
C SER A 185 -10.89 -11.82 -8.64
N THR A 186 -10.39 -12.10 -9.85
CA THR A 186 -11.22 -12.38 -11.02
C THR A 186 -11.84 -13.79 -11.00
N ASN A 187 -11.31 -14.71 -10.19
CA ASN A 187 -11.90 -16.04 -10.00
C ASN A 187 -13.30 -15.92 -9.38
N GLU A 188 -14.32 -16.22 -10.18
CA GLU A 188 -15.71 -16.05 -9.78
C GLU A 188 -16.18 -17.02 -8.69
N LEU A 189 -15.46 -18.13 -8.51
CA LEU A 189 -15.75 -19.14 -7.49
C LEU A 189 -15.30 -18.71 -6.09
N LYS A 190 -14.49 -17.66 -5.98
CA LYS A 190 -14.07 -17.11 -4.68
C LYS A 190 -15.18 -16.25 -4.09
N ILE A 191 -15.61 -16.60 -2.89
CA ILE A 191 -16.67 -15.91 -2.15
C ILE A 191 -16.25 -15.79 -0.67
N PRO A 192 -16.40 -14.61 -0.05
CA PRO A 192 -16.81 -13.34 -0.65
C PRO A 192 -15.66 -12.71 -1.46
N ARG A 193 -15.93 -12.11 -2.64
CA ARG A 193 -14.90 -11.44 -3.48
C ARG A 193 -15.27 -10.02 -3.89
N ILE A 194 -14.23 -9.22 -4.11
CA ILE A 194 -14.25 -8.05 -4.98
C ILE A 194 -13.56 -8.45 -6.29
N ASP A 195 -14.22 -8.15 -7.40
CA ASP A 195 -13.64 -8.37 -8.72
C ASP A 195 -12.45 -7.42 -8.95
N SER A 196 -11.29 -7.96 -9.32
CA SER A 196 -10.05 -7.17 -9.45
C SER A 196 -10.12 -6.12 -10.55
N LEU A 197 -10.87 -6.37 -11.63
CA LEU A 197 -11.06 -5.40 -12.70
C LEU A 197 -12.02 -4.28 -12.27
N GLU A 198 -13.05 -4.61 -11.48
CA GLU A 198 -13.94 -3.61 -10.89
C GLU A 198 -13.19 -2.73 -9.86
N LEU A 199 -12.33 -3.33 -9.02
CA LEU A 199 -11.47 -2.59 -8.11
C LEU A 199 -10.61 -1.57 -8.87
N LEU A 200 -9.91 -2.01 -9.92
CA LEU A 200 -9.11 -1.13 -10.77
C LEU A 200 -9.95 0.01 -11.34
N SER A 201 -11.13 -0.31 -11.87
CA SER A 201 -12.05 0.67 -12.46
C SER A 201 -12.50 1.72 -11.45
N VAL A 202 -12.85 1.30 -10.22
CA VAL A 202 -13.24 2.24 -9.17
C VAL A 202 -12.06 3.09 -8.72
N LEU A 203 -10.86 2.52 -8.58
CA LEU A 203 -9.66 3.30 -8.23
C LEU A 203 -9.39 4.37 -9.30
N GLN A 204 -9.40 3.99 -10.59
CA GLN A 204 -9.18 4.92 -11.70
C GLN A 204 -10.25 6.03 -11.74
N ALA A 205 -11.52 5.67 -11.53
CA ALA A 205 -12.61 6.64 -11.42
C ALA A 205 -12.43 7.64 -10.25
N ASN A 206 -11.63 7.29 -9.24
CA ASN A 206 -11.32 8.14 -8.09
C ASN A 206 -9.91 8.77 -8.15
N GLY A 207 -9.32 8.88 -9.35
CA GLY A 207 -8.08 9.63 -9.57
C GLY A 207 -6.78 8.84 -9.41
N CYS A 208 -6.88 7.52 -9.25
CA CYS A 208 -5.73 6.62 -9.32
C CYS A 208 -5.22 6.53 -10.77
N SER A 209 -3.93 6.76 -11.01
CA SER A 209 -3.34 6.72 -12.37
C SER A 209 -2.64 5.40 -12.69
N VAL A 210 -2.98 4.32 -11.98
CA VAL A 210 -2.35 3.01 -12.19
C VAL A 210 -3.02 2.26 -13.33
N GLU A 211 -2.23 1.40 -13.95
CA GLU A 211 -2.60 0.53 -15.06
C GLU A 211 -1.97 -0.84 -14.81
N ARG A 212 -2.55 -1.87 -15.43
CA ARG A 212 -2.00 -3.23 -15.46
C ARG A 212 -1.24 -3.45 -16.76
#